data_AF-A0A5M4D5V5-F1
#
_entry.id   AF-A0A5M4D5V5-F1
#
_cell.length_a   1.000
_cell.length_b   1.000
_cell.length_c   1.000
_cell.angle_alpha   90.00
_cell.angle_beta   90.00
_cell.angle_gamma   90.00
#
_symmetry.space_group_name_H-M   'P 1'
#
loop_
_entity.id
_entity.type
_entity.pdbx_description
1 polymer ?
#
loop_
_entity_poly.entity_id
_entity_poly.type
_entity_poly.pdbx_seq_one_letter_code
_entity_poly.pdbx_strand_id
1 'polypeptide(L)'
;MVRNAVFAGIVGLAASAASADIASFGFTDLDGSFDLGSMQFTAMATAGGESSTAGDVTRFAEGGGNSAEFDSGFFGGGSLANVEVIIDVSNVVGPMADGNGTFTITDADGDTITGYVSGTWFAGANGFVFMNGSTSSVLFNSTGDGSFEGPSSGAFDITGLVEEYFGALSILLRTPQGVGFFNASFTEVSTQVDGLIVPTPASIALAGCGLALTTIRRRR
;
A
#
# COMPACT_ATOMS: atom_id res chain seq x y z
N MET A 1 52.01 -18.21 -38.60
CA MET A 1 52.04 -17.32 -37.41
C MET A 1 50.64 -16.75 -37.23
N VAL A 2 50.05 -17.02 -36.06
CA VAL A 2 48.63 -16.81 -35.74
C VAL A 2 48.37 -15.36 -35.33
N ARG A 3 47.37 -14.70 -35.93
CA ARG A 3 46.89 -13.37 -35.51
C ARG A 3 45.83 -13.55 -34.43
N ASN A 4 46.19 -13.25 -33.18
CA ASN A 4 45.26 -13.23 -32.06
C ASN A 4 44.31 -12.02 -32.21
N ALA A 5 43.00 -12.29 -32.28
CA ALA A 5 41.96 -11.29 -32.18
C ALA A 5 41.70 -10.98 -30.70
N VAL A 6 41.86 -9.72 -30.30
CA VAL A 6 41.48 -9.24 -28.97
C VAL A 6 40.02 -8.77 -29.04
N PHE A 7 39.10 -9.59 -28.51
CA PHE A 7 37.74 -9.15 -28.19
C PHE A 7 37.76 -8.50 -26.81
N ALA A 8 37.65 -7.16 -26.76
CA ALA A 8 37.40 -6.44 -25.53
C ALA A 8 35.91 -6.55 -25.19
N GLY A 9 35.57 -7.40 -24.22
CA GLY A 9 34.23 -7.49 -23.64
C GLY A 9 33.97 -6.29 -22.73
N ILE A 10 33.00 -5.45 -23.10
CA ILE A 10 32.45 -4.43 -22.19
C ILE A 10 31.60 -5.19 -21.16
N VAL A 11 32.15 -5.38 -19.96
CA VAL A 11 31.37 -5.78 -18.79
C VAL A 11 30.54 -4.56 -18.40
N GLY A 12 29.24 -4.60 -18.69
CA GLY A 12 28.30 -3.58 -18.25
C GLY A 12 28.21 -3.62 -16.72
N LEU A 13 28.70 -2.57 -16.07
CA LEU A 13 28.40 -2.28 -14.67
C LEU A 13 26.90 -2.01 -14.57
N ALA A 14 26.11 -3.03 -14.25
CA ALA A 14 24.77 -2.82 -13.73
C ALA A 14 24.94 -2.26 -12.31
N ALA A 15 24.91 -0.93 -12.20
CA ALA A 15 24.77 -0.29 -10.91
C ALA A 15 23.41 -0.69 -10.34
N SER A 16 23.40 -1.53 -9.31
CA SER A 16 22.22 -1.74 -8.48
C SER A 16 21.93 -0.41 -7.79
N ALA A 17 20.98 0.37 -8.30
CA ALA A 17 20.44 1.49 -7.55
C ALA A 17 19.77 0.90 -6.30
N ALA A 18 20.29 1.24 -5.12
CA ALA A 18 19.59 0.95 -3.88
C ALA A 18 18.29 1.77 -3.89
N SER A 19 17.16 1.09 -3.94
CA SER A 19 15.85 1.70 -3.85
C SER A 19 15.55 1.91 -2.37
N ALA A 20 15.55 3.15 -1.90
CA ALA A 20 15.17 3.47 -0.51
C ALA A 20 13.64 3.47 -0.39
N ASP A 21 13.10 2.98 0.73
CA ASP A 21 11.66 3.04 1.01
C ASP A 21 11.17 4.50 0.95
N ILE A 22 9.95 4.73 0.44
CA ILE A 22 9.37 6.07 0.28
C ILE A 22 8.59 6.48 1.53
N ALA A 23 7.67 5.60 1.97
CA ALA A 23 6.81 5.86 3.11
C ALA A 23 6.27 4.54 3.68
N SER A 24 5.82 4.56 4.93
CA SER A 24 5.01 3.52 5.55
C SER A 24 3.72 4.11 6.08
N PHE A 25 2.74 3.26 6.31
CA PHE A 25 1.53 3.61 7.04
C PHE A 25 1.08 2.45 7.91
N GLY A 26 0.42 2.76 9.01
CA GLY A 26 -0.15 1.78 9.93
C GLY A 26 -1.41 2.34 10.56
N PHE A 27 -2.50 1.59 10.51
CA PHE A 27 -3.77 1.96 11.12
C PHE A 27 -4.32 0.79 11.92
N THR A 28 -4.78 1.07 13.14
CA THR A 28 -5.44 0.12 14.03
C THR A 28 -6.90 0.50 14.22
N ASP A 29 -7.71 -0.49 14.58
CA ASP A 29 -9.12 -0.29 14.92
C ASP A 29 -9.93 0.34 13.78
N LEU A 30 -9.64 -0.08 12.55
CA LEU A 30 -10.54 0.13 11.43
C LEU A 30 -11.79 -0.76 11.60
N ASP A 31 -12.94 -0.26 11.19
CA ASP A 31 -14.18 -1.04 11.13
C ASP A 31 -14.13 -1.99 9.92
N GLY A 32 -13.75 -3.22 10.20
CA GLY A 32 -13.71 -4.33 9.27
C GLY A 32 -15.08 -4.97 9.07
N SER A 33 -15.51 -5.09 7.83
CA SER A 33 -16.72 -5.80 7.45
C SER A 33 -16.49 -6.71 6.25
N PHE A 34 -17.28 -7.77 6.14
CA PHE A 34 -17.33 -8.62 4.96
C PHE A 34 -18.79 -8.91 4.63
N ASP A 35 -19.13 -8.78 3.35
CA ASP A 35 -20.42 -9.20 2.84
C ASP A 35 -20.28 -10.44 1.93
N LEU A 36 -20.88 -11.55 2.35
CA LEU A 36 -20.90 -12.80 1.58
C LEU A 36 -21.69 -12.67 0.27
N GLY A 37 -22.64 -11.73 0.19
CA GLY A 37 -23.45 -11.52 -1.01
C GLY A 37 -22.65 -10.90 -2.16
N SER A 38 -21.90 -9.84 -1.86
CA SER A 38 -21.01 -9.15 -2.80
C SER A 38 -19.60 -9.74 -2.88
N MET A 39 -19.24 -10.59 -1.91
CA MET A 39 -17.88 -11.10 -1.72
C MET A 39 -16.87 -9.97 -1.50
N GLN A 40 -17.26 -8.91 -0.78
CA GLN A 40 -16.40 -7.75 -0.54
C GLN A 40 -16.05 -7.62 0.94
N PHE A 41 -14.77 -7.44 1.21
CA PHE A 41 -14.24 -7.01 2.49
C PHE A 41 -14.00 -5.50 2.46
N THR A 42 -14.35 -4.80 3.53
CA THR A 42 -14.01 -3.39 3.75
C THR A 42 -13.35 -3.20 5.10
N ALA A 43 -12.43 -2.24 5.20
CA ALA A 43 -11.92 -1.72 6.46
C ALA A 43 -11.93 -0.19 6.36
N MET A 44 -12.73 0.46 7.19
CA MET A 44 -12.96 1.91 7.13
C MET A 44 -12.61 2.58 8.44
N ALA A 45 -12.15 3.83 8.38
CA ALA A 45 -11.99 4.66 9.56
C ALA A 45 -13.33 4.82 10.28
N THR A 46 -13.30 4.69 11.59
CA THR A 46 -14.48 4.80 12.44
C THR A 46 -14.20 5.67 13.66
N ALA A 47 -15.26 6.30 14.17
CA ALA A 47 -15.23 7.13 15.35
C ALA A 47 -16.37 6.74 16.27
N GLY A 48 -16.12 6.58 17.58
CA GLY A 48 -17.22 6.28 18.50
C GLY A 48 -16.89 5.55 19.82
N GLY A 49 -15.70 5.72 20.40
CA GLY A 49 -15.35 5.11 21.70
C GLY A 49 -14.05 4.32 21.65
N GLU A 50 -13.97 3.20 22.36
CA GLU A 50 -12.75 2.37 22.48
C GLU A 50 -12.26 1.74 21.16
N SER A 51 -13.08 1.76 20.10
CA SER A 51 -12.73 1.25 18.76
C SER A 51 -12.49 2.37 17.75
N SER A 52 -12.13 3.57 18.19
CA SER A 52 -11.89 4.68 17.26
C SER A 52 -10.52 4.50 16.60
N THR A 53 -10.51 4.55 15.27
CA THR A 53 -9.32 4.31 14.45
C THR A 53 -8.19 5.28 14.83
N ALA A 54 -6.97 4.75 14.87
CA ALA A 54 -5.74 5.51 15.07
C ALA A 54 -4.64 4.99 14.14
N GLY A 55 -3.61 5.79 13.88
CA GLY A 55 -2.50 5.38 13.04
C GLY A 55 -1.51 6.49 12.71
N ASP A 56 -0.60 6.19 11.80
CA ASP A 56 0.36 7.14 11.26
C ASP A 56 0.69 6.86 9.80
N VAL A 57 1.16 7.90 9.12
CA VAL A 57 1.85 7.78 7.83
C VAL A 57 3.22 8.41 7.98
N THR A 58 4.26 7.64 7.78
CA THR A 58 5.66 8.07 7.96
C THR A 58 6.37 8.12 6.62
N ARG A 59 6.94 9.28 6.28
CA ARG A 59 7.80 9.43 5.09
C ARG A 59 9.25 9.17 5.43
N PHE A 60 9.93 8.35 4.62
CA PHE A 60 11.37 8.11 4.73
C PHE A 60 12.14 9.04 3.77
N ALA A 61 12.17 10.35 4.08
CA ALA A 61 12.95 11.30 3.28
C ALA A 61 14.45 11.25 3.64
N GLU A 62 15.32 11.56 2.67
CA GLU A 62 16.73 11.88 2.94
C GLU A 62 16.80 13.08 3.89
N GLY A 63 17.12 12.85 5.16
CA GLY A 63 17.32 13.93 6.15
C GLY A 63 16.54 13.83 7.46
N GLY A 64 15.72 12.78 7.67
CA GLY A 64 15.18 12.50 9.01
C GLY A 64 13.80 11.88 9.08
N GLY A 65 13.03 11.90 7.98
CA GLY A 65 11.63 11.45 7.95
C GLY A 65 10.70 12.25 8.86
N ASN A 66 9.45 12.39 8.46
CA ASN A 66 8.39 13.00 9.28
C ASN A 66 7.17 12.10 9.23
N SER A 67 6.41 12.09 10.31
CA SER A 67 5.20 11.31 10.47
C SER A 67 3.99 12.25 10.55
N ALA A 68 2.93 11.88 9.84
CA ALA A 68 1.59 12.44 9.95
C ALA A 68 0.80 11.55 10.92
N GLU A 69 0.42 12.10 12.07
CA GLU A 69 -0.21 11.38 13.18
C GLU A 69 -1.74 11.49 13.14
N PHE A 70 -2.39 10.34 13.24
CA PHE A 70 -3.84 10.17 13.27
C PHE A 70 -4.23 9.60 14.65
N ASP A 71 -4.38 10.46 15.65
CA ASP A 71 -4.83 10.04 16.98
C ASP A 71 -6.24 9.43 16.93
N SER A 72 -6.53 8.60 17.93
CA SER A 72 -7.82 7.93 18.07
C SER A 72 -8.98 8.92 17.99
N GLY A 73 -9.91 8.67 17.06
CA GLY A 73 -11.09 9.51 16.85
C GLY A 73 -10.87 10.68 15.88
N PHE A 74 -9.83 10.64 15.05
CA PHE A 74 -9.62 11.65 14.00
C PHE A 74 -10.79 11.73 13.00
N PHE A 75 -11.43 10.59 12.72
CA PHE A 75 -12.50 10.50 11.73
C PHE A 75 -13.79 11.19 12.22
N GLY A 76 -14.45 11.95 11.34
CA GLY A 76 -15.71 12.63 11.67
C GLY A 76 -15.57 13.83 12.62
N GLY A 77 -14.35 14.19 13.04
CA GLY A 77 -14.05 15.29 13.96
C GLY A 77 -14.00 16.71 13.34
N GLY A 78 -14.30 16.83 12.05
CA GLY A 78 -14.28 18.11 11.31
C GLY A 78 -13.07 18.30 10.37
N SER A 79 -12.13 17.35 10.36
CA SER A 79 -11.13 17.20 9.28
C SER A 79 -11.69 16.35 8.13
N LEU A 80 -10.99 16.35 6.98
CA LEU A 80 -11.29 15.44 5.87
C LEU A 80 -10.62 14.06 6.02
N ALA A 81 -9.87 13.86 7.11
CA ALA A 81 -9.06 12.67 7.32
C ALA A 81 -9.89 11.39 7.35
N ASN A 82 -9.48 10.42 6.55
CA ASN A 82 -10.18 9.15 6.38
C ASN A 82 -9.22 8.04 5.93
N VAL A 83 -9.59 6.79 6.20
CA VAL A 83 -8.91 5.60 5.69
C VAL A 83 -9.96 4.64 5.16
N GLU A 84 -9.77 4.16 3.95
CA GLU A 84 -10.66 3.21 3.30
C GLU A 84 -9.84 2.12 2.60
N VAL A 85 -10.16 0.88 2.90
CA VAL A 85 -9.67 -0.30 2.19
C VAL A 85 -10.87 -1.10 1.72
N ILE A 86 -10.95 -1.39 0.42
CA ILE A 86 -12.02 -2.19 -0.17
C ILE A 86 -11.38 -3.30 -0.99
N ILE A 87 -11.70 -4.55 -0.69
CA ILE A 87 -11.09 -5.74 -1.31
C ILE A 87 -12.18 -6.72 -1.69
N ASP A 88 -12.24 -7.07 -2.97
CA ASP A 88 -13.01 -8.20 -3.45
C ASP A 88 -12.29 -9.50 -3.08
N VAL A 89 -13.02 -10.39 -2.42
CA VAL A 89 -12.55 -11.71 -1.99
C VAL A 89 -13.04 -12.75 -2.99
N SER A 90 -12.15 -13.59 -3.47
CA SER A 90 -12.52 -14.63 -4.44
C SER A 90 -11.76 -15.93 -4.17
N ASN A 91 -12.15 -17.00 -4.88
CA ASN A 91 -11.44 -18.28 -4.86
C ASN A 91 -11.16 -18.82 -3.43
N VAL A 92 -12.19 -18.79 -2.57
CA VAL A 92 -12.08 -19.31 -1.19
C VAL A 92 -11.90 -20.82 -1.23
N VAL A 93 -10.69 -21.30 -0.92
CA VAL A 93 -10.31 -22.72 -0.94
C VAL A 93 -9.58 -23.08 0.35
N GLY A 94 -10.26 -23.83 1.22
CA GLY A 94 -9.69 -24.23 2.51
C GLY A 94 -9.34 -23.01 3.36
N PRO A 95 -8.08 -22.85 3.82
CA PRO A 95 -7.66 -21.71 4.62
C PRO A 95 -7.16 -20.53 3.77
N MET A 96 -7.44 -20.48 2.47
CA MET A 96 -6.92 -19.44 1.57
C MET A 96 -8.03 -18.81 0.73
N ALA A 97 -7.87 -17.53 0.39
CA ALA A 97 -8.70 -16.82 -0.58
C ALA A 97 -7.86 -15.76 -1.30
N ASP A 98 -8.23 -15.43 -2.53
CA ASP A 98 -7.61 -14.35 -3.30
C ASP A 98 -8.26 -13.01 -2.92
N GLY A 99 -7.47 -11.94 -2.88
CA GLY A 99 -7.93 -10.59 -2.56
C GLY A 99 -7.42 -9.57 -3.57
N ASN A 100 -8.33 -8.80 -4.18
CA ASN A 100 -8.01 -7.73 -5.11
C ASN A 100 -8.86 -6.49 -4.79
N GLY A 101 -8.24 -5.32 -4.73
CA GLY A 101 -8.94 -4.13 -4.25
C GLY A 101 -8.14 -2.84 -4.34
N THR A 102 -8.54 -1.87 -3.52
CA THR A 102 -7.94 -0.55 -3.43
C THR A 102 -7.80 -0.11 -1.98
N PHE A 103 -6.86 0.78 -1.73
CA PHE A 103 -6.80 1.56 -0.50
C PHE A 103 -6.74 3.06 -0.82
N THR A 104 -7.30 3.87 0.08
CA THR A 104 -7.24 5.33 0.06
C THR A 104 -7.02 5.81 1.48
N ILE A 105 -5.98 6.62 1.67
CA ILE A 105 -5.71 7.35 2.91
C ILE A 105 -5.87 8.82 2.57
N THR A 106 -6.74 9.51 3.28
CA THR A 106 -6.98 10.96 3.15
C THR A 106 -6.50 11.63 4.42
N ASP A 107 -5.80 12.74 4.26
CA ASP A 107 -5.21 13.49 5.36
C ASP A 107 -6.16 14.57 5.90
N ALA A 108 -5.64 15.48 6.74
CA ALA A 108 -6.46 16.50 7.40
C ALA A 108 -7.19 17.47 6.43
N ASP A 109 -6.57 17.79 5.28
CA ASP A 109 -6.99 18.85 4.37
C ASP A 109 -7.51 18.35 3.02
N GLY A 110 -7.37 17.05 2.75
CA GLY A 110 -7.92 16.36 1.58
C GLY A 110 -6.87 15.84 0.60
N ASP A 111 -5.56 15.95 0.89
CA ASP A 111 -4.53 15.21 0.17
C ASP A 111 -4.70 13.69 0.37
N THR A 112 -4.33 12.91 -0.65
CA THR A 112 -4.58 11.46 -0.64
C THR A 112 -3.38 10.60 -1.03
N ILE A 113 -3.30 9.42 -0.43
CA ILE A 113 -2.47 8.31 -0.88
C ILE A 113 -3.41 7.19 -1.33
N THR A 114 -3.34 6.84 -2.60
CA THR A 114 -4.22 5.83 -3.21
C THR A 114 -3.42 4.72 -3.86
N GLY A 115 -3.93 3.49 -3.90
CA GLY A 115 -3.31 2.43 -4.69
C GLY A 115 -4.15 1.17 -4.82
N TYR A 116 -3.72 0.27 -5.70
CA TYR A 116 -4.33 -1.05 -5.85
C TYR A 116 -3.67 -2.05 -4.91
N VAL A 117 -4.47 -2.98 -4.39
CA VAL A 117 -4.04 -4.10 -3.54
C VAL A 117 -4.30 -5.41 -4.27
N SER A 118 -3.33 -6.31 -4.23
CA SER A 118 -3.52 -7.71 -4.62
C SER A 118 -2.81 -8.61 -3.62
N GLY A 119 -3.43 -9.71 -3.22
CA GLY A 119 -2.81 -10.61 -2.25
C GLY A 119 -3.61 -11.85 -1.96
N THR A 120 -3.17 -12.56 -0.93
CA THR A 120 -3.80 -13.79 -0.46
C THR A 120 -4.21 -13.63 1.00
N TRP A 121 -5.45 -13.98 1.28
CA TRP A 121 -5.99 -14.13 2.62
C TRP A 121 -5.69 -15.50 3.19
N PHE A 122 -5.46 -15.56 4.48
CA PHE A 122 -5.18 -16.78 5.22
C PHE A 122 -6.03 -16.89 6.47
N ALA A 123 -6.59 -18.07 6.69
CA ALA A 123 -7.23 -18.43 7.95
C ALA A 123 -6.14 -18.77 8.98
N GLY A 124 -6.07 -17.97 10.04
CA GLY A 124 -5.29 -18.24 11.24
C GLY A 124 -6.05 -19.09 12.26
N ALA A 125 -5.38 -19.40 13.37
CA ALA A 125 -6.02 -20.05 14.51
C ALA A 125 -6.98 -19.09 15.23
N ASN A 126 -7.96 -19.62 15.98
CA ASN A 126 -8.81 -18.85 16.88
C ASN A 126 -9.61 -17.67 16.25
N GLY A 127 -9.93 -17.79 14.95
CA GLY A 127 -10.68 -16.78 14.20
C GLY A 127 -9.83 -15.62 13.67
N PHE A 128 -8.50 -15.66 13.85
CA PHE A 128 -7.64 -14.69 13.19
C PHE A 128 -7.67 -14.91 11.68
N VAL A 129 -7.70 -13.81 10.94
CA VAL A 129 -7.62 -13.78 9.48
C VAL A 129 -6.62 -12.70 9.12
N PHE A 130 -5.73 -13.01 8.19
CA PHE A 130 -4.73 -12.04 7.74
C PHE A 130 -4.56 -12.08 6.23
N MET A 131 -4.18 -10.95 5.65
CA MET A 131 -3.82 -10.83 4.25
C MET A 131 -2.36 -10.47 4.14
N ASN A 132 -1.66 -11.12 3.21
CA ASN A 132 -0.37 -10.64 2.72
C ASN A 132 -0.57 -10.21 1.27
N GLY A 133 -0.37 -8.92 1.00
CA GLY A 133 -0.57 -8.33 -0.31
C GLY A 133 0.61 -7.47 -0.76
N SER A 134 0.63 -7.22 -2.08
CA SER A 134 1.41 -6.18 -2.72
C SER A 134 0.52 -5.01 -3.08
N THR A 135 1.10 -3.81 -3.10
CA THR A 135 0.47 -2.61 -3.61
C THR A 135 1.12 -2.18 -4.92
N SER A 136 0.31 -1.57 -5.79
CA SER A 136 0.75 -1.09 -7.10
C SER A 136 0.00 0.15 -7.52
N SER A 137 0.58 0.92 -8.44
CA SER A 137 0.05 2.22 -8.87
C SER A 137 -0.26 3.11 -7.67
N VAL A 138 0.63 3.10 -6.67
CA VAL A 138 0.48 3.94 -5.48
C VAL A 138 0.81 5.38 -5.87
N LEU A 139 -0.11 6.30 -5.60
CA LEU A 139 -0.04 7.71 -5.97
C LEU A 139 -0.22 8.59 -4.74
N PHE A 140 0.56 9.66 -4.68
CA PHE A 140 0.39 10.76 -3.73
C PHE A 140 -0.25 11.92 -4.47
N ASN A 141 -1.50 12.25 -4.15
CA ASN A 141 -2.26 13.29 -4.84
C ASN A 141 -2.39 14.51 -3.92
N SER A 142 -1.86 15.63 -4.40
CA SER A 142 -2.03 16.94 -3.77
C SER A 142 -3.36 17.55 -4.24
N THR A 143 -4.44 17.25 -3.53
CA THR A 143 -5.79 17.80 -3.78
C THR A 143 -6.17 18.90 -2.78
N GLY A 144 -5.52 18.94 -1.62
CA GLY A 144 -5.45 20.04 -0.66
C GLY A 144 -4.26 20.95 -0.96
N ASP A 145 -3.31 21.05 -0.03
CA ASP A 145 -2.22 22.03 -0.07
C ASP A 145 -0.83 21.48 -0.50
N GLY A 146 -0.70 20.16 -0.64
CA GLY A 146 0.54 19.48 -1.07
C GLY A 146 1.44 19.03 0.07
N SER A 147 1.00 19.17 1.30
CA SER A 147 1.61 18.60 2.48
C SER A 147 0.65 17.55 3.06
N PHE A 148 1.13 16.32 3.23
CA PHE A 148 0.33 15.25 3.81
C PHE A 148 0.35 15.35 5.34
N GLU A 149 -0.78 15.65 5.95
CA GLU A 149 -0.87 16.02 7.37
C GLU A 149 -1.67 15.09 8.26
N GLY A 150 -1.11 14.84 9.43
CA GLY A 150 -1.85 14.21 10.50
C GLY A 150 -2.85 15.20 11.07
N PRO A 151 -4.14 14.84 11.20
CA PRO A 151 -5.14 15.71 11.85
C PRO A 151 -4.80 15.99 13.32
N SER A 152 -3.89 15.21 13.91
CA SER A 152 -3.45 15.37 15.29
C SER A 152 -2.12 16.11 15.39
N SER A 153 -1.13 15.72 14.59
CA SER A 153 0.13 16.45 14.44
C SER A 153 0.95 15.93 13.26
N GLY A 154 2.01 16.67 12.91
CA GLY A 154 3.01 16.23 11.95
C GLY A 154 2.55 16.30 10.50
N ALA A 155 3.53 16.45 9.61
CA ALA A 155 3.29 16.71 8.20
C ALA A 155 4.53 16.41 7.35
N PHE A 156 4.34 16.07 6.08
CA PHE A 156 5.42 15.98 5.10
C PHE A 156 4.97 16.38 3.69
N ASP A 157 5.86 17.06 2.97
CA ASP A 157 5.61 17.51 1.60
C ASP A 157 5.46 16.34 0.61
N ILE A 158 4.37 16.30 -0.16
CA ILE A 158 4.11 15.30 -1.21
C ILE A 158 4.23 15.87 -2.62
N THR A 159 4.45 17.17 -2.80
CA THR A 159 4.47 17.82 -4.13
C THR A 159 5.53 17.25 -5.09
N GLY A 160 6.61 16.69 -4.56
CA GLY A 160 7.65 16.03 -5.33
C GLY A 160 7.38 14.55 -5.69
N LEU A 161 6.31 13.94 -5.18
CA LEU A 161 6.00 12.51 -5.36
C LEU A 161 5.03 12.28 -6.52
N VAL A 162 5.49 12.56 -7.73
CA VAL A 162 4.68 12.51 -8.97
C VAL A 162 4.74 11.18 -9.72
N GLU A 163 5.53 10.22 -9.23
CA GLU A 163 5.67 8.90 -9.85
C GLU A 163 4.66 7.90 -9.28
N GLU A 164 4.40 6.82 -10.01
CA GLU A 164 3.72 5.66 -9.45
C GLU A 164 4.71 4.86 -8.59
N TYR A 165 4.24 4.40 -7.44
CA TYR A 165 5.00 3.59 -6.50
C TYR A 165 4.41 2.19 -6.36
N PHE A 166 5.19 1.31 -5.76
CA PHE A 166 4.81 -0.07 -5.42
C PHE A 166 4.96 -0.28 -3.93
N GLY A 167 4.55 -1.44 -3.43
CA GLY A 167 4.72 -1.71 -2.01
C GLY A 167 4.18 -3.05 -1.57
N ALA A 168 4.04 -3.16 -0.26
CA ALA A 168 3.41 -4.27 0.44
C ALA A 168 2.31 -3.73 1.35
N LEU A 169 1.29 -4.55 1.58
CA LEU A 169 0.22 -4.27 2.53
C LEU A 169 -0.11 -5.56 3.28
N SER A 170 -0.27 -5.46 4.59
CA SER A 170 -0.78 -6.52 5.44
C SER A 170 -2.06 -6.09 6.13
N ILE A 171 -2.99 -7.03 6.25
CA ILE A 171 -4.23 -6.83 7.02
C ILE A 171 -4.29 -7.91 8.08
N LEU A 172 -4.70 -7.55 9.29
CA LEU A 172 -4.98 -8.48 10.38
C LEU A 172 -6.32 -8.14 11.00
N LEU A 173 -7.17 -9.15 11.13
CA LEU A 173 -8.45 -9.04 11.83
C LEU A 173 -8.77 -10.32 12.57
N ARG A 174 -9.79 -10.27 13.43
CA ARG A 174 -10.32 -11.45 14.11
C ARG A 174 -11.81 -11.56 13.87
N THR A 175 -12.23 -12.58 13.11
CA THR A 175 -13.64 -12.77 12.82
C THR A 175 -14.42 -13.14 14.09
N PRO A 176 -15.71 -12.77 14.16
CA PRO A 176 -16.57 -13.15 15.27
C PRO A 176 -16.69 -14.68 15.39
N GLN A 177 -16.99 -15.15 16.59
CA GLN A 177 -17.18 -16.59 16.82
C GLN A 177 -18.30 -17.14 15.95
N GLY A 178 -18.04 -18.27 15.29
CA GLY A 178 -19.03 -18.95 14.44
C GLY A 178 -19.11 -18.46 12.99
N VAL A 179 -18.44 -17.36 12.63
CA VAL A 179 -18.41 -16.82 11.25
C VAL A 179 -17.46 -17.63 10.36
N GLY A 180 -16.33 -18.08 10.91
CA GLY A 180 -15.29 -18.80 10.15
C GLY A 180 -14.49 -17.88 9.21
N PHE A 181 -13.83 -18.49 8.21
CA PHE A 181 -13.04 -17.78 7.20
C PHE A 181 -13.90 -17.54 5.96
N PHE A 182 -14.40 -16.31 5.81
CA PHE A 182 -15.26 -15.87 4.69
C PHE A 182 -16.47 -16.79 4.40
N ASN A 183 -17.04 -17.45 5.43
CA ASN A 183 -18.20 -18.33 5.29
C ASN A 183 -19.53 -17.65 5.65
N ALA A 184 -19.49 -16.46 6.24
CA ALA A 184 -20.65 -15.64 6.60
C ALA A 184 -20.27 -14.16 6.63
N SER A 185 -21.24 -13.28 6.41
CA SER A 185 -21.04 -11.84 6.55
C SER A 185 -20.72 -11.46 8.00
N PHE A 186 -19.92 -10.42 8.20
CA PHE A 186 -19.64 -9.81 9.50
C PHE A 186 -19.45 -8.30 9.36
N THR A 187 -19.61 -7.58 10.46
CA THR A 187 -19.45 -6.12 10.55
C THR A 187 -18.80 -5.78 11.89
N GLU A 188 -18.26 -4.56 12.02
CA GLU A 188 -17.76 -4.03 13.30
C GLU A 188 -16.62 -4.87 13.89
N VAL A 189 -15.70 -5.33 13.04
CA VAL A 189 -14.51 -6.09 13.45
C VAL A 189 -13.28 -5.19 13.43
N SER A 190 -12.64 -4.98 14.59
CA SER A 190 -11.36 -4.27 14.66
C SER A 190 -10.34 -4.91 13.72
N THR A 191 -9.87 -4.10 12.79
CA THR A 191 -8.94 -4.48 11.73
C THR A 191 -7.71 -3.59 11.79
N GLN A 192 -6.54 -4.21 11.71
CA GLN A 192 -5.26 -3.55 11.54
C GLN A 192 -4.84 -3.62 10.07
N VAL A 193 -4.34 -2.51 9.53
CA VAL A 193 -3.78 -2.41 8.19
C VAL A 193 -2.43 -1.72 8.28
N ASP A 194 -1.39 -2.36 7.75
CA ASP A 194 -0.04 -1.81 7.67
C ASP A 194 0.45 -1.88 6.22
N GLY A 195 1.27 -0.91 5.82
CA GLY A 195 1.83 -0.87 4.48
C GLY A 195 3.20 -0.21 4.40
N LEU A 196 3.95 -0.61 3.38
CA LEU A 196 5.25 -0.05 3.02
C LEU A 196 5.24 0.28 1.54
N ILE A 197 5.62 1.51 1.21
CA ILE A 197 5.68 2.05 -0.15
C ILE A 197 7.15 2.17 -0.54
N VAL A 198 7.48 1.65 -1.71
CA VAL A 198 8.83 1.61 -2.27
C VAL A 198 8.86 2.19 -3.69
N PRO A 199 10.00 2.71 -4.15
CA PRO A 199 10.17 3.20 -5.51
C PRO A 199 9.89 2.13 -6.56
N THR A 200 9.45 2.57 -7.74
CA THR A 200 9.32 1.68 -8.89
C THR A 200 10.68 1.06 -9.23
N PRO A 201 10.79 -0.28 -9.35
CA PRO A 201 12.05 -0.93 -9.66
C PRO A 201 12.70 -0.37 -10.94
N ALA A 202 13.95 0.08 -10.82
CA ALA A 202 14.71 0.70 -11.92
C ALA A 202 14.90 -0.22 -13.16
N SER A 203 14.64 -1.52 -13.02
CA SER A 203 14.66 -2.49 -14.11
C SER A 203 13.61 -2.21 -15.19
N ILE A 204 12.45 -1.63 -14.83
CA ILE A 204 11.42 -1.21 -15.79
C ILE A 204 11.94 -0.05 -16.66
N ALA A 205 12.60 0.94 -16.03
CA ALA A 205 13.21 2.06 -16.74
C ALA A 205 14.35 1.60 -17.69
N LEU A 206 15.20 0.67 -17.24
CA LEU A 206 16.31 0.16 -18.06
C LEU A 206 15.82 -0.71 -19.22
N ALA A 207 14.75 -1.49 -19.05
CA ALA A 207 14.13 -2.25 -20.15
C ALA A 207 13.64 -1.31 -21.27
N GLY A 208 13.03 -0.18 -20.92
CA GLY A 208 12.66 0.87 -21.87
C GLY A 208 13.86 1.43 -22.65
N CYS A 209 14.95 1.77 -21.94
CA CYS A 209 16.18 2.26 -22.55
C CYS A 209 16.88 1.21 -23.44
N GLY A 210 16.88 -0.07 -23.03
CA GLY A 210 17.44 -1.18 -23.80
C GLY A 210 16.69 -1.43 -25.11
N LEU A 211 15.35 -1.33 -25.10
CA LEU A 211 14.52 -1.43 -26.30
C LEU A 211 14.72 -0.22 -27.23
N ALA A 212 14.86 0.99 -26.71
CA ALA A 212 15.17 2.18 -27.50
C ALA A 212 16.54 2.07 -28.21
N LEU A 213 17.58 1.59 -27.51
CA LEU A 213 18.91 1.43 -28.09
C LEU A 213 18.98 0.31 -29.14
N THR A 214 18.24 -0.78 -28.94
CA THR A 214 18.18 -1.89 -29.91
C THR A 214 17.37 -1.54 -31.15
N THR A 215 16.30 -0.76 -31.03
CA THR A 215 15.51 -0.26 -32.16
C THR A 215 16.25 0.80 -32.98
N ILE A 216 17.00 1.70 -32.34
CA ILE A 216 17.87 2.68 -33.03
C ILE A 216 19.00 1.96 -33.79
N ARG A 217 19.59 0.92 -33.21
CA ARG A 217 20.61 0.10 -33.89
C ARG A 217 20.07 -0.71 -35.07
N ARG A 218 18.81 -1.15 -35.04
CA ARG A 218 18.19 -1.87 -36.16
C ARG A 218 17.77 -0.98 -37.32
N ARG A 219 17.69 0.34 -37.11
CA ARG A 219 17.30 1.32 -38.13
C ARG A 219 18.48 2.03 -38.80
N ARG A 220 19.72 1.72 -38.40
CA ARG A 220 20.95 2.12 -39.08
C ARG A 220 21.53 0.93 -39.82
#